data_AF-A0A7C3WNQ2-F1
#
_entry.id   AF-A0A7C3WNQ2-F1
#
_cell.length_a   1.000
_cell.length_b   1.000
_cell.length_c   1.000
_cell.angle_alpha   90.00
_cell.angle_beta   90.00
_cell.angle_gamma   90.00
#
_symmetry.space_group_name_H-M   'P 1'
#
loop_
_entity.id
_entity.type
_entity.pdbx_description
1 polymer ?
#
loop_
_entity_poly.entity_id
_entity_poly.type
_entity_poly.pdbx_seq_one_letter_code
_entity_poly.pdbx_strand_id
1 'polypeptide(L)'
;MNVIKFLIMVLSLLFLYQYTFAQSMPIVENKSLVLAKVKSVILGKFPYVELVLEVLESKSIEGYKNFIKKGDLILAIPYSLKNIDPKVLLLPENRNLLLCYYLRPLDLIYATIELVGDERGSGYVIREVERVGEISKDNIKDVIKDFMRVKGIIKEEDIQVEVEEKDNYYFVKVFVEDKIYNLVLDRSLAIISFD
;
A
#
# COMPACT_ATOMS: atom_id res chain seq x y z
N MET A 1 43.01 6.70 -40.92
CA MET A 1 41.58 7.07 -41.05
C MET A 1 40.61 5.89 -40.89
N ASN A 2 40.97 4.65 -41.27
CA ASN A 2 40.08 3.48 -41.16
C ASN A 2 39.97 2.87 -39.75
N VAL A 3 41.04 2.92 -38.95
CA VAL A 3 41.06 2.35 -37.59
C VAL A 3 40.08 3.08 -36.66
N ILE A 4 40.03 4.41 -36.74
CA ILE A 4 39.13 5.24 -35.91
C ILE A 4 37.66 4.96 -36.29
N LYS A 5 37.35 4.85 -37.60
CA LYS A 5 35.99 4.50 -38.06
C LYS A 5 35.57 3.10 -37.60
N PHE A 6 36.49 2.14 -37.63
CA PHE A 6 36.25 0.79 -37.14
C PHE A 6 36.00 0.78 -35.62
N LEU A 7 36.78 1.54 -34.86
CA LEU A 7 36.63 1.64 -33.41
C LEU A 7 35.28 2.26 -33.01
N ILE A 8 34.86 3.32 -33.72
CA ILE A 8 33.54 3.95 -33.54
C ILE A 8 32.43 2.94 -33.85
N MET A 9 32.54 2.20 -34.95
CA MET A 9 31.55 1.19 -35.32
C MET A 9 31.39 0.10 -34.26
N VAL A 10 32.51 -0.41 -33.71
CA VAL A 10 32.49 -1.42 -32.64
C VAL A 10 31.87 -0.87 -31.36
N LEU A 11 32.20 0.36 -30.97
CA LEU A 11 31.60 1.03 -29.82
C LEU A 11 30.09 1.23 -30.01
N SER A 12 29.65 1.66 -31.19
CA SER A 12 28.22 1.81 -31.49
C SER A 12 27.46 0.48 -31.39
N LEU A 13 28.04 -0.61 -31.89
CA LEU A 13 27.49 -1.97 -31.77
C LEU A 13 27.40 -2.43 -30.31
N LEU A 14 28.42 -2.14 -29.49
CA LEU A 14 28.41 -2.44 -28.05
C LEU A 14 27.32 -1.64 -27.32
N PHE A 15 27.16 -0.36 -27.63
CA PHE A 15 26.09 0.47 -27.06
C PHE A 15 24.69 -0.02 -27.47
N LEU A 16 24.50 -0.40 -28.73
CA LEU A 16 23.25 -0.99 -29.22
C LEU A 16 22.96 -2.33 -28.56
N TYR A 17 23.97 -3.17 -28.35
CA TYR A 17 23.84 -4.44 -27.64
C TYR A 17 23.45 -4.22 -26.18
N GLN A 18 24.11 -3.29 -25.47
CA GLN A 18 23.73 -2.96 -24.08
C GLN A 18 22.33 -2.37 -23.99
N TYR A 19 21.93 -1.53 -24.95
CA TYR A 19 20.59 -0.93 -24.99
C TYR A 19 19.49 -1.98 -25.22
N THR A 20 19.70 -2.89 -26.17
CA THR A 20 18.76 -4.00 -26.42
C THR A 20 18.72 -5.00 -25.26
N PHE A 21 19.85 -5.24 -24.58
CA PHE A 21 19.90 -6.05 -23.37
C PHE A 21 19.17 -5.39 -22.19
N ALA A 22 19.33 -4.07 -22.01
CA ALA A 22 18.61 -3.31 -20.99
C ALA A 22 17.09 -3.26 -21.23
N GLN A 23 16.65 -3.24 -22.50
CA GLN A 23 15.23 -3.32 -22.86
C GLN A 23 14.64 -4.74 -22.78
N SER A 24 15.48 -5.78 -22.82
CA SER A 24 15.06 -7.18 -22.70
C SER A 24 15.26 -7.76 -21.29
N MET A 25 15.84 -7.00 -20.37
CA MET A 25 15.75 -7.32 -18.94
C MET A 25 14.26 -7.30 -18.58
N PRO A 26 13.68 -8.42 -18.12
CA PRO A 26 12.34 -8.39 -17.58
C PRO A 26 12.36 -7.35 -16.46
N ILE A 27 11.41 -6.41 -16.50
CA ILE A 27 11.10 -5.58 -15.33
C ILE A 27 10.91 -6.60 -14.21
N VAL A 28 11.85 -6.66 -13.27
CA VAL A 28 11.73 -7.58 -12.14
C VAL A 28 10.50 -7.12 -11.40
N GLU A 29 9.35 -7.75 -11.64
CA GLU A 29 8.12 -7.39 -10.96
C GLU A 29 8.37 -7.76 -9.49
N ASN A 30 8.62 -6.75 -8.65
CA ASN A 30 8.91 -7.01 -7.26
C ASN A 30 7.60 -7.44 -6.62
N LYS A 31 7.47 -8.73 -6.33
CA LYS A 31 6.26 -9.33 -5.74
C LYS A 31 6.63 -10.10 -4.47
N SER A 32 5.83 -9.89 -3.43
CA SER A 32 5.97 -10.49 -2.12
C SER A 32 4.63 -11.11 -1.70
N LEU A 33 4.67 -12.36 -1.25
CA LEU A 33 3.53 -12.98 -0.58
C LEU A 33 3.66 -12.70 0.91
N VAL A 34 2.69 -12.00 1.50
CA VAL A 34 2.75 -11.57 2.90
C VAL A 34 1.57 -12.09 3.70
N LEU A 35 1.84 -12.44 4.96
CA LEU A 35 0.82 -12.45 6.02
C LEU A 35 0.91 -11.09 6.70
N ALA A 36 -0.17 -10.33 6.69
CA ALA A 36 -0.19 -9.00 7.26
C ALA A 36 -1.37 -8.79 8.22
N LYS A 37 -1.14 -7.95 9.23
CA LYS A 37 -2.18 -7.39 10.08
C LYS A 37 -2.58 -6.03 9.52
N VAL A 38 -3.88 -5.81 9.32
CA VAL A 38 -4.42 -4.49 8.99
C VAL A 38 -4.33 -3.61 10.24
N LYS A 39 -3.61 -2.48 10.15
CA LYS A 39 -3.49 -1.51 11.26
C LYS A 39 -4.44 -0.33 11.10
N SER A 40 -4.71 0.07 9.87
CA SER A 40 -5.65 1.14 9.56
C SER A 40 -6.28 0.92 8.19
N VAL A 41 -7.54 1.35 8.04
CA VAL A 41 -8.28 1.35 6.78
C VAL A 41 -8.65 2.79 6.49
N ILE A 42 -8.29 3.29 5.31
CA ILE A 42 -8.52 4.67 4.90
C ILE A 42 -9.44 4.64 3.69
N LEU A 43 -10.64 5.21 3.83
CA LEU A 43 -11.67 5.23 2.80
C LEU A 43 -11.70 6.61 2.16
N GLY A 44 -11.42 6.67 0.86
CA GLY A 44 -11.67 7.84 0.04
C GLY A 44 -13.05 7.80 -0.60
N LYS A 45 -13.29 8.66 -1.59
CA LYS A 45 -14.48 8.54 -2.45
C LYS A 45 -14.48 7.17 -3.09
N PHE A 46 -15.54 6.38 -2.92
CA PHE A 46 -15.60 5.04 -3.51
C PHE A 46 -15.25 5.09 -5.01
N PRO A 47 -14.35 4.21 -5.53
CA PRO A 47 -13.78 3.01 -4.89
C PRO A 47 -12.39 3.18 -4.24
N TYR A 48 -11.99 4.39 -3.84
CA TYR A 48 -10.65 4.58 -3.25
C TYR A 48 -10.57 4.02 -1.83
N VAL A 49 -9.63 3.09 -1.61
CA VAL A 49 -9.27 2.57 -0.29
C VAL A 49 -7.75 2.41 -0.20
N GLU A 50 -7.18 2.74 0.94
CA GLU A 50 -5.78 2.48 1.28
C GLU A 50 -5.73 1.70 2.59
N LEU A 51 -4.79 0.77 2.68
CA LEU A 51 -4.60 -0.08 3.86
C LEU A 51 -3.22 0.16 4.43
N VAL A 52 -3.16 0.39 5.74
CA VAL A 52 -1.92 0.32 6.49
C VAL A 52 -1.75 -1.12 6.96
N LEU A 53 -0.67 -1.75 6.53
CA LEU A 53 -0.39 -3.16 6.79
C LEU A 53 0.90 -3.31 7.60
N GLU A 54 0.84 -4.06 8.70
CA GLU A 54 2.00 -4.56 9.43
C GLU A 54 2.32 -5.97 8.95
N VAL A 55 3.53 -6.17 8.42
CA VAL A 55 3.93 -7.43 7.81
C VAL A 55 4.42 -8.40 8.89
N LEU A 56 3.66 -9.48 9.10
CA LEU A 56 3.99 -10.50 10.10
C LEU A 56 4.91 -11.59 9.54
N GLU A 57 4.70 -11.95 8.27
CA GLU A 57 5.55 -12.87 7.51
C GLU A 57 5.65 -12.41 6.05
N SER A 58 6.79 -12.70 5.41
CA SER A 58 7.02 -12.41 4.00
C SER A 58 7.75 -13.58 3.33
N LYS A 59 7.25 -14.00 2.17
CA LYS A 59 7.79 -15.08 1.36
C LYS A 59 8.02 -14.61 -0.08
N SER A 60 9.05 -15.17 -0.70
CA SER A 60 9.32 -14.96 -2.13
C SER A 60 8.29 -15.69 -2.99
N ILE A 61 7.92 -15.08 -4.10
CA ILE A 61 7.15 -15.73 -5.17
C ILE A 61 8.14 -16.16 -6.25
N GLU A 62 7.96 -17.35 -6.81
CA GLU A 62 8.84 -17.88 -7.85
C GLU A 62 8.93 -16.92 -9.05
N GLY A 63 10.14 -16.65 -9.52
CA GLY A 63 10.39 -15.70 -10.60
C GLY A 63 10.42 -14.21 -10.18
N TYR A 64 10.15 -13.90 -8.91
CA TYR A 64 10.07 -12.52 -8.42
C TYR A 64 10.99 -12.25 -7.23
N LYS A 65 11.49 -11.01 -7.13
CA LYS A 65 12.31 -10.57 -6.00
C LYS A 65 11.42 -10.20 -4.82
N ASN A 66 11.62 -10.86 -3.68
CA ASN A 66 11.00 -10.46 -2.43
C ASN A 66 11.61 -9.13 -1.93
N PHE A 67 10.77 -8.15 -1.64
CA PHE A 67 11.18 -6.81 -1.28
C PHE A 67 10.62 -6.35 0.07
N ILE A 68 9.47 -6.88 0.48
CA ILE A 68 8.85 -6.59 1.78
C ILE A 68 9.45 -7.50 2.85
N LYS A 69 9.81 -6.95 4.00
CA LYS A 69 10.35 -7.70 5.12
C LYS A 69 9.33 -7.80 6.27
N LYS A 70 9.53 -8.82 7.09
CA LYS A 70 8.80 -8.93 8.36
C LYS A 70 9.10 -7.71 9.24
N GLY A 71 8.05 -7.14 9.84
CA GLY A 71 8.09 -5.94 10.66
C GLY A 71 7.90 -4.65 9.88
N ASP A 72 7.84 -4.69 8.54
CA ASP A 72 7.57 -3.50 7.75
C ASP A 72 6.12 -3.03 7.97
N LEU A 73 5.96 -1.71 8.08
CA LEU A 73 4.67 -1.02 8.11
C LEU A 73 4.50 -0.28 6.78
N ILE A 74 3.55 -0.71 5.94
CA ILE A 74 3.41 -0.25 4.56
C ILE A 74 2.02 0.35 4.30
N LEU A 75 1.95 1.33 3.39
CA LEU A 75 0.70 1.80 2.79
C LEU A 75 0.49 1.07 1.48
N ALA A 76 -0.55 0.24 1.41
CA ALA A 76 -0.86 -0.54 0.22
C ALA A 76 -2.27 -0.22 -0.30
N ILE A 77 -2.40 -0.20 -1.62
CA ILE A 77 -3.67 0.11 -2.31
C ILE A 77 -4.07 -1.13 -3.13
N PRO A 78 -5.33 -1.59 -3.08
CA PRO A 78 -5.77 -2.65 -3.97
C PRO A 78 -5.64 -2.23 -5.42
N TYR A 79 -5.15 -3.13 -6.25
CA TYR A 79 -5.13 -2.91 -7.68
C TYR A 79 -6.58 -2.72 -8.17
N SER A 80 -6.88 -1.49 -8.57
CA SER A 80 -8.15 -1.13 -9.20
C SER A 80 -7.85 -0.88 -10.67
N LEU A 81 -8.50 -1.64 -11.56
CA LEU A 81 -8.48 -1.33 -12.98
C LEU A 81 -9.10 0.06 -13.14
N LYS A 82 -8.31 1.04 -13.61
CA LYS A 82 -8.82 2.38 -13.95
C LYS A 82 -10.06 2.18 -14.83
N ASN A 83 -11.21 2.70 -14.39
CA ASN A 83 -12.55 2.55 -14.98
C ASN A 83 -13.35 1.31 -14.53
N ILE A 84 -13.61 1.17 -13.22
CA ILE A 84 -14.67 0.27 -12.75
C ILE A 84 -16.01 0.92 -13.06
N ASP A 85 -16.65 0.50 -14.17
CA ASP A 85 -18.08 0.69 -14.36
C ASP A 85 -18.80 0.00 -13.17
N PRO A 86 -19.73 0.67 -12.46
CA PRO A 86 -20.47 0.08 -11.34
C PRO A 86 -21.13 -1.27 -11.66
N LYS A 87 -21.41 -1.57 -12.95
CA LYS A 87 -21.95 -2.85 -13.39
C LYS A 87 -20.94 -4.02 -13.34
N VAL A 88 -19.66 -3.71 -13.21
CA VAL A 88 -18.53 -4.67 -13.26
C VAL A 88 -18.09 -5.07 -11.85
N LEU A 89 -18.63 -4.45 -10.80
CA LEU A 89 -18.35 -4.72 -9.38
C LEU A 89 -18.51 -6.19 -8.97
N LEU A 90 -19.32 -6.96 -9.70
CA LEU A 90 -19.59 -8.37 -9.44
C LEU A 90 -18.59 -9.32 -10.13
N LEU A 91 -17.68 -8.82 -10.97
CA LEU A 91 -16.63 -9.65 -11.56
C LEU A 91 -15.65 -10.14 -10.48
N PRO A 92 -15.11 -11.37 -10.57
CA PRO A 92 -14.14 -11.92 -9.62
C PRO A 92 -12.94 -11.01 -9.36
N GLU A 93 -12.50 -10.25 -10.37
CA GLU A 93 -11.37 -9.32 -10.32
C GLU A 93 -11.59 -8.14 -9.35
N ASN A 94 -12.85 -7.77 -9.09
CA ASN A 94 -13.21 -6.70 -8.14
C ASN A 94 -13.42 -7.20 -6.70
N ARG A 95 -13.31 -8.51 -6.46
CA ARG A 95 -13.41 -9.09 -5.11
C ARG A 95 -12.34 -8.56 -4.17
N ASN A 96 -11.12 -8.35 -4.68
CA ASN A 96 -10.00 -7.84 -3.88
C ASN A 96 -10.28 -6.43 -3.38
N LEU A 97 -10.73 -5.55 -4.28
CA LEU A 97 -11.12 -4.19 -3.92
C LEU A 97 -12.26 -4.17 -2.91
N LEU A 98 -13.32 -4.93 -3.17
CA LEU A 98 -14.49 -4.99 -2.29
C LEU A 98 -14.09 -5.53 -0.91
N LEU A 99 -13.26 -6.58 -0.87
CA LEU A 99 -12.74 -7.13 0.38
C LEU A 99 -11.93 -6.07 1.12
N CYS A 100 -10.99 -5.40 0.46
CA CYS A 100 -10.20 -4.32 1.07
C CYS A 100 -11.08 -3.19 1.65
N TYR A 101 -12.20 -2.86 1.02
CA TYR A 101 -13.14 -1.85 1.50
C TYR A 101 -13.85 -2.26 2.80
N TYR A 102 -14.04 -3.57 3.03
CA TYR A 102 -14.70 -4.12 4.21
C TYR A 102 -13.75 -4.72 5.25
N LEU A 103 -12.44 -4.65 5.03
CA LEU A 103 -11.47 -4.97 6.06
C LEU A 103 -11.60 -3.98 7.21
N ARG A 104 -11.17 -4.43 8.38
CA ARG A 104 -11.14 -3.64 9.61
C ARG A 104 -9.73 -3.68 10.19
N PRO A 105 -9.35 -2.70 11.02
CA PRO A 105 -8.18 -2.85 11.87
C PRO A 105 -8.23 -4.19 12.63
N LEU A 106 -7.07 -4.82 12.80
CA LEU A 106 -6.83 -6.19 13.32
C LEU A 106 -7.07 -7.36 12.38
N ASP A 107 -7.69 -7.14 11.22
CA ASP A 107 -7.87 -8.24 10.28
C ASP A 107 -6.52 -8.80 9.86
N LEU A 108 -6.43 -10.13 9.85
CA LEU A 108 -5.30 -10.86 9.30
C LEU A 108 -5.61 -11.20 7.85
N ILE A 109 -4.67 -10.85 6.98
CA ILE A 109 -4.80 -11.09 5.55
C ILE A 109 -3.58 -11.82 5.00
N TYR A 110 -3.80 -12.74 4.07
CA TYR A 110 -2.79 -13.08 3.09
C TYR A 110 -2.94 -12.16 1.90
N ALA A 111 -1.82 -11.60 1.44
CA ALA A 111 -1.82 -10.70 0.30
C ALA A 111 -0.60 -10.93 -0.60
N THR A 112 -0.85 -10.87 -1.91
CA THR A 112 0.21 -10.72 -2.91
C THR A 112 0.39 -9.24 -3.16
N ILE A 113 1.55 -8.69 -2.76
CA ILE A 113 1.86 -7.26 -2.89
C ILE A 113 2.95 -7.07 -3.93
N GLU A 114 2.73 -6.12 -4.82
CA GLU A 114 3.66 -5.71 -5.87
C GLU A 114 4.17 -4.28 -5.61
N LEU A 115 5.46 -4.04 -5.82
CA LEU A 115 6.01 -2.68 -5.86
C LEU A 115 5.86 -2.14 -7.27
N VAL A 116 4.94 -1.20 -7.46
CA VAL A 116 4.77 -0.50 -8.72
C VAL A 116 5.44 0.85 -8.62
N GLY A 117 6.35 1.16 -9.55
CA GLY A 117 7.00 2.46 -9.64
C GLY A 117 6.75 3.10 -10.99
N ASP A 118 6.39 4.37 -11.00
CA ASP A 118 6.41 5.25 -12.18
C ASP A 118 7.36 6.43 -11.95
N GLU A 119 7.44 7.35 -12.92
CA GLU A 119 8.26 8.57 -12.82
C GLU A 119 7.82 9.51 -11.68
N ARG A 120 6.65 9.29 -11.07
CA ARG A 120 6.05 10.11 -10.00
C ARG A 120 6.20 9.48 -8.62
N GLY A 121 6.57 8.20 -8.52
CA GLY A 121 6.89 7.54 -7.26
C GLY A 121 6.71 6.02 -7.30
N SER A 122 7.10 5.35 -6.22
CA SER A 122 6.84 3.93 -5.98
C SER A 122 5.77 3.73 -4.90
N GLY A 123 4.92 2.73 -5.09
CA GLY A 123 3.84 2.38 -4.17
C GLY A 123 3.57 0.88 -4.10
N TYR A 124 3.03 0.44 -2.97
CA TYR A 124 2.64 -0.95 -2.76
C TYR A 124 1.24 -1.19 -3.29
N VAL A 125 1.09 -2.18 -4.15
CA VAL A 125 -0.17 -2.55 -4.78
C VAL A 125 -0.57 -3.96 -4.37
N ILE A 126 -1.78 -4.12 -3.84
CA ILE A 126 -2.34 -5.43 -3.48
C ILE A 126 -2.96 -6.04 -4.74
N ARG A 127 -2.38 -7.12 -5.23
CA ARG A 127 -2.87 -7.86 -6.41
C ARG A 127 -3.96 -8.86 -6.04
N GLU A 128 -3.75 -9.55 -4.93
CA GLU A 128 -4.64 -10.58 -4.40
C GLU A 128 -4.71 -10.43 -2.88
N VAL A 129 -5.89 -10.65 -2.31
CA VAL A 129 -6.11 -10.58 -0.87
C VAL A 129 -7.12 -11.61 -0.41
N GLU A 130 -6.84 -12.24 0.74
CA GLU A 130 -7.74 -13.14 1.43
C GLU A 130 -7.71 -12.83 2.93
N ARG A 131 -8.88 -12.71 3.55
CA ARG A 131 -9.01 -12.55 5.00
C ARG A 131 -8.93 -13.92 5.68
N VAL A 132 -7.98 -14.10 6.57
CA VAL A 132 -7.72 -15.38 7.26
C VAL A 132 -8.07 -15.37 8.75
N GLY A 133 -8.35 -14.21 9.33
CA GLY A 133 -8.79 -14.11 10.72
C GLY A 133 -8.86 -12.68 11.21
N GLU A 134 -9.02 -12.55 12.53
CA GLU A 134 -9.07 -11.28 13.26
C GLU A 134 -8.34 -11.46 14.59
N ILE A 135 -7.50 -10.50 14.96
CA ILE A 135 -6.85 -10.46 16.28
C ILE A 135 -7.75 -9.72 17.27
N SER A 136 -7.73 -10.08 18.56
CA SER A 136 -8.62 -9.47 19.56
C SER A 136 -8.31 -8.00 19.85
N LYS A 137 -9.37 -7.17 19.81
CA LYS A 137 -9.57 -5.76 20.22
C LYS A 137 -8.40 -4.78 20.00
N ASP A 138 -8.68 -3.81 19.12
CA ASP A 138 -7.81 -2.67 18.84
C ASP A 138 -8.15 -1.50 19.77
N ASN A 139 -7.17 -0.62 19.92
CA ASN A 139 -7.34 0.69 20.52
C ASN A 139 -7.40 1.73 19.40
N ILE A 140 -8.41 2.59 19.40
CA ILE A 140 -8.55 3.68 18.42
C ILE A 140 -7.26 4.52 18.33
N LYS A 141 -6.56 4.71 19.45
CA LYS A 141 -5.28 5.43 19.50
C LYS A 141 -4.18 4.76 18.66
N ASP A 142 -4.13 3.42 18.65
CA ASP A 142 -3.13 2.68 17.89
C ASP A 142 -3.42 2.77 16.38
N VAL A 143 -4.70 2.65 16.00
CA VAL A 143 -5.16 2.84 14.61
C VAL A 143 -4.75 4.21 14.08
N ILE A 144 -4.95 5.26 14.89
CA ILE A 144 -4.56 6.63 14.55
C ILE A 144 -3.04 6.77 14.50
N LYS A 145 -2.30 6.22 15.47
CA LYS A 145 -0.84 6.32 15.52
C LYS A 145 -0.20 5.70 14.28
N ASP A 146 -0.63 4.51 13.89
CA ASP A 146 -0.10 3.83 12.70
C ASP A 146 -0.44 4.56 11.40
N PHE A 147 -1.67 5.08 11.29
CA PHE A 147 -2.06 5.95 10.18
C PHE A 147 -1.13 7.17 10.05
N MET A 148 -0.94 7.92 11.15
CA MET A 148 -0.13 9.14 11.16
C MET A 148 1.35 8.86 10.83
N ARG A 149 1.88 7.73 11.30
CA ARG A 149 3.25 7.28 10.99
C ARG A 149 3.45 7.04 9.50
N VAL A 150 2.53 6.29 8.89
CA VAL A 150 2.64 5.92 7.47
C VAL A 150 2.39 7.11 6.54
N LYS A 151 1.60 8.10 6.97
CA LYS A 151 1.47 9.39 6.28
C LYS A 151 2.69 10.32 6.48
N GLY A 152 3.67 9.93 7.30
CA GLY A 152 4.88 10.70 7.56
C GLY A 152 4.66 11.93 8.44
N ILE A 153 3.54 12.00 9.16
CA ILE A 153 3.18 13.13 10.03
C ILE A 153 3.93 13.04 11.35
N ILE A 154 4.08 11.82 11.89
CA ILE A 154 4.82 11.54 13.13
C ILE A 154 5.86 10.44 12.89
N LYS A 155 6.93 10.41 13.69
CA LYS A 155 7.93 9.33 13.65
C LYS A 155 7.70 8.30 14.76
N GLU A 156 7.78 8.72 16.02
CA GLU A 156 7.57 7.86 17.20
C GLU A 156 6.84 8.55 18.37
N GLU A 157 6.54 9.85 18.26
CA GLU A 157 6.02 10.70 19.33
C GLU A 157 4.72 10.18 19.97
N ASP A 158 4.55 10.55 21.25
CA ASP A 158 3.29 10.40 21.95
C ASP A 158 2.34 11.50 21.50
N ILE A 159 1.31 11.10 20.77
CA ILE A 159 0.23 11.97 20.34
C ILE A 159 -0.83 12.08 21.44
N GLN A 160 -1.32 13.29 21.68
CA GLN A 160 -2.53 13.47 22.47
C GLN A 160 -3.74 13.31 21.53
N VAL A 161 -4.70 12.50 21.95
CA VAL A 161 -5.90 12.18 21.16
C VAL A 161 -7.14 12.45 22.00
N GLU A 162 -8.02 13.29 21.49
CA GLU A 162 -9.39 13.48 22.00
C GLU A 162 -10.37 12.80 21.05
N VAL A 163 -11.31 12.02 21.61
CA VAL A 163 -12.30 11.25 20.84
C VAL A 163 -13.70 11.61 21.34
N GLU A 164 -14.56 12.01 20.41
CA GLU A 164 -15.99 12.23 20.64
C GLU A 164 -16.80 11.24 19.78
N GLU A 165 -17.69 10.48 20.40
CA GLU A 165 -18.60 9.58 19.68
C GLU A 165 -19.95 10.27 19.42
N LYS A 166 -20.36 10.33 18.16
CA LYS A 166 -21.65 10.92 17.76
C LYS A 166 -22.19 10.26 16.49
N ASP A 167 -23.48 9.93 16.48
CA ASP A 167 -24.23 9.47 15.30
C ASP A 167 -23.56 8.32 14.50
N ASN A 168 -22.93 7.36 15.20
CA ASN A 168 -22.14 6.23 14.65
C ASN A 168 -20.76 6.58 14.07
N TYR A 169 -20.24 7.76 14.38
CA TYR A 169 -18.89 8.17 14.01
C TYR A 169 -18.07 8.52 15.25
N TYR A 170 -16.76 8.36 15.11
CA TYR A 170 -15.77 8.90 16.03
C TYR A 170 -15.14 10.15 15.41
N PHE A 171 -15.35 11.29 16.05
CA PHE A 171 -14.69 12.55 15.73
C PHE A 171 -13.44 12.64 16.60
N VAL A 172 -12.28 12.71 15.96
CA VAL A 172 -10.99 12.59 16.63
C VAL A 172 -10.18 13.84 16.37
N LYS A 173 -9.64 14.43 17.43
CA LYS A 173 -8.61 15.47 17.35
C LYS A 173 -7.28 14.90 17.78
N VAL A 174 -6.28 15.05 16.93
CA VAL A 174 -4.91 14.62 17.20
C VAL A 174 -4.02 15.84 17.29
N PHE A 175 -3.39 16.01 18.45
CA PHE A 175 -2.48 17.11 18.71
C PHE A 175 -1.05 16.61 18.49
N VAL A 176 -0.36 17.24 17.54
CA VAL A 176 1.03 16.95 17.17
C VAL A 176 1.79 18.27 17.20
N GLU A 177 2.69 18.44 18.17
CA GLU A 177 3.38 19.71 18.42
C GLU A 177 2.37 20.88 18.50
N ASP A 178 2.49 21.87 17.61
CA ASP A 178 1.62 23.05 17.52
C ASP A 178 0.46 22.88 16.53
N LYS A 179 0.24 21.68 15.98
CA LYS A 179 -0.78 21.39 14.97
C LYS A 179 -1.88 20.48 15.51
N ILE A 180 -3.09 20.71 15.00
CA ILE A 180 -4.27 19.89 15.29
C ILE A 180 -4.74 19.28 13.99
N TYR A 181 -4.85 17.96 13.97
CA TYR A 181 -5.40 17.19 12.87
C TYR A 181 -6.78 16.66 13.26
N ASN A 182 -7.74 16.74 12.35
CA ASN A 182 -9.09 16.26 12.59
C ASN A 182 -9.31 14.99 11.76
N LEU A 183 -9.77 13.92 12.41
CA LEU A 183 -10.17 12.68 11.74
C LEU A 183 -11.62 12.37 12.03
N VAL A 184 -12.27 11.75 11.06
CA VAL A 184 -13.55 11.09 11.26
C VAL A 184 -13.38 9.62 10.94
N LEU A 185 -13.76 8.77 11.90
CA LEU A 185 -13.79 7.32 11.73
C LEU A 185 -15.24 6.83 11.84
N ASP A 186 -15.56 5.75 11.13
CA ASP A 186 -16.83 5.05 11.32
C ASP A 186 -16.75 4.04 12.50
N ARG A 187 -17.86 3.33 12.76
CA ARG A 187 -17.91 2.28 13.79
C ARG A 187 -16.95 1.11 13.59
N SER A 188 -16.47 0.90 12.37
CA SER A 188 -15.47 -0.13 12.05
C SER A 188 -14.04 0.36 12.29
N LEU A 189 -13.86 1.60 12.76
CA LEU A 189 -12.59 2.32 12.90
C LEU A 189 -11.90 2.59 11.56
N ALA A 190 -12.65 2.57 10.45
CA ALA A 190 -12.16 3.02 9.16
C ALA A 190 -12.14 4.55 9.13
N ILE A 191 -11.02 5.13 8.70
CA ILE A 191 -10.83 6.58 8.55
C ILE A 191 -11.52 7.02 7.28
N ILE A 192 -12.58 7.83 7.39
CA ILE A 192 -13.38 8.32 6.26
C ILE A 192 -13.05 9.78 5.87
N SER A 193 -12.37 10.51 6.75
CA SER A 193 -11.94 11.90 6.52
C SER A 193 -10.74 12.22 7.41
N PHE A 194 -9.81 13.03 6.87
CA PHE A 194 -8.58 13.50 7.52
C PHE A 194 -8.23 14.90 6.96
N ASP A 195 -8.19 15.90 7.85
CA ASP A 195 -7.86 17.30 7.55
C ASP A 195 -6.81 17.86 8.52
#